data_AF-A0A5M8SXN6-F1
#
_entry.id   AF-A0A5M8SXN6-F1
#
_cell.length_a   1.000
_cell.length_b   1.000
_cell.length_c   1.000
_cell.angle_alpha   90.00
_cell.angle_beta   90.00
_cell.angle_gamma   90.00
#
_symmetry.space_group_name_H-M   'P 1'
#
loop_
_entity.id
_entity.type
_entity.pdbx_description
1 polymer ?
#
loop_
_entity_poly.entity_id
_entity_poly.type
_entity_poly.pdbx_seq_one_letter_code
_entity_poly.pdbx_strand_id
1 'polypeptide(L)'
;MVDLEPNWNRAKPTREEAWKMCSEVALSLVRIQADPITQVLNRLRDSHSNGGAFLNAVLVGHSEVFDWFASRNRLLEFEILPRLLRRNEIRDSLPELRIQADYVSDHETDGCSFASSGGFKFDNPFLLDGQLAQSLFAGGAYPPSTKIEGKTAKRLAMEFCEVIFDQRYEDVSLYSSYEAWTPWFAGIAWDWTAVLFDKRTRTLWILAVTDED
;
A
#
# COMPACT_ATOMS: atom_id res chain seq x y z
N MET A 1 -1.94 20.44 -12.09
CA MET A 1 -0.90 19.40 -11.93
C MET A 1 -1.18 18.38 -13.01
N VAL A 2 -0.18 17.97 -13.80
CA VAL A 2 -0.36 17.07 -14.95
C VAL A 2 -0.20 15.63 -14.45
N ASP A 3 -1.11 14.75 -14.84
CA ASP A 3 -1.05 13.33 -14.47
C ASP A 3 0.19 12.64 -15.04
N LEU A 4 0.62 11.57 -14.36
CA LEU A 4 1.81 10.82 -14.76
C LEU A 4 1.50 9.97 -16.00
N GLU A 5 1.70 10.56 -17.18
CA GLU A 5 1.42 9.92 -18.46
C GLU A 5 2.58 9.02 -18.96
N PRO A 6 2.29 7.82 -19.49
CA PRO A 6 3.31 6.98 -20.12
C PRO A 6 3.99 7.64 -21.33
N ASN A 7 5.30 7.89 -21.23
CA ASN A 7 6.09 8.22 -22.42
C ASN A 7 6.40 6.94 -23.23
N TRP A 8 5.63 6.68 -24.29
CA TRP A 8 5.75 5.50 -25.14
C TRP A 8 7.03 5.43 -25.98
N ASN A 9 7.75 6.55 -26.15
CA ASN A 9 8.99 6.61 -26.92
C ASN A 9 10.22 6.21 -26.10
N ARG A 10 10.06 5.99 -24.79
CA ARG A 10 11.17 5.64 -23.89
C ARG A 10 11.29 4.14 -23.74
N ALA A 11 12.50 3.62 -23.95
CA ALA A 11 12.84 2.24 -23.67
C ALA A 11 12.59 1.88 -22.19
N LYS A 12 12.24 0.62 -21.95
CA LYS A 12 12.07 0.09 -20.60
C LYS A 12 13.40 0.18 -19.84
N PRO A 13 13.45 0.79 -18.64
CA PRO A 13 14.64 0.74 -17.79
C PRO A 13 15.03 -0.69 -17.43
N THR A 14 16.34 -0.94 -17.30
CA THR A 14 16.87 -2.24 -16.91
C THR A 14 16.60 -2.55 -15.42
N ARG A 15 16.82 -3.80 -15.01
CA ARG A 15 16.75 -4.20 -13.60
C ARG A 15 17.72 -3.39 -12.73
N GLU A 16 18.94 -3.19 -13.21
CA GLU A 16 19.98 -2.44 -12.50
C GLU A 16 19.58 -0.97 -12.31
N GLU A 17 19.03 -0.34 -13.35
CA GLU A 17 18.51 1.02 -13.27
C GLU A 17 17.33 1.13 -12.29
N ALA A 18 16.39 0.17 -12.32
CA ALA A 18 15.26 0.12 -11.40
C ALA A 18 15.71 -0.06 -9.95
N TRP A 19 16.69 -0.92 -9.69
CA TRP A 19 17.22 -1.16 -8.35
C TRP A 19 17.96 0.04 -7.81
N LYS A 20 18.82 0.66 -8.63
CA LYS A 20 19.49 1.91 -8.29
C LYS A 20 18.46 3.01 -7.98
N MET A 21 17.42 3.14 -8.81
CA MET A 21 16.33 4.07 -8.56
C MET A 21 15.66 3.83 -7.21
N CYS A 22 15.39 2.58 -6.83
CA CYS A 22 14.75 2.27 -5.54
C CYS A 22 15.58 2.75 -4.35
N SER A 23 16.92 2.80 -4.47
CA SER A 23 17.83 3.30 -3.43
C SER A 23 18.00 4.82 -3.43
N GLU A 24 17.76 5.49 -4.56
CA GLU A 24 18.10 6.90 -4.75
C GLU A 24 16.88 7.83 -4.82
N VAL A 25 15.70 7.33 -5.20
CA VAL A 25 14.50 8.16 -5.31
C VAL A 25 14.20 8.80 -3.95
N ALA A 26 13.95 10.11 -3.96
CA ALA A 26 13.65 10.86 -2.75
C ALA A 26 12.28 10.42 -2.20
N LEU A 27 12.22 10.19 -0.90
CA LEU A 27 11.00 9.86 -0.18
C LEU A 27 10.79 10.88 0.92
N SER A 28 9.59 11.43 1.03
CA SER A 28 9.26 12.44 2.06
C SER A 28 7.92 12.13 2.68
N LEU A 29 7.87 12.10 4.02
CA LEU A 29 6.63 11.81 4.75
C LEU A 29 5.59 12.89 4.49
N VAL A 30 4.37 12.46 4.21
CA VAL A 30 3.21 13.33 4.10
C VAL A 30 2.48 13.34 5.43
N ARG A 31 2.20 14.54 5.95
CA ARG A 31 1.44 14.67 7.19
C ARG A 31 -0.02 14.31 6.91
N ILE A 32 -0.51 13.27 7.57
CA ILE A 32 -1.89 12.82 7.47
C ILE A 32 -2.71 13.49 8.57
N GLN A 33 -3.65 14.36 8.20
CA GLN A 33 -4.61 14.97 9.13
C GLN A 33 -5.98 15.05 8.47
N ALA A 34 -6.79 14.02 8.69
CA ALA A 34 -8.17 13.99 8.24
C ALA A 34 -9.02 13.13 9.17
N ASP A 35 -10.19 13.64 9.52
CA ASP A 35 -11.12 12.95 10.41
C ASP A 35 -11.62 11.61 9.83
N PRO A 36 -11.94 11.48 8.53
CA PRO A 36 -12.35 10.19 7.96
C PRO A 36 -11.28 9.10 8.09
N ILE A 37 -10.01 9.47 7.89
CA ILE A 37 -8.88 8.55 8.08
C ILE A 37 -8.80 8.11 9.55
N THR A 38 -8.87 9.06 10.47
CA THR A 38 -8.79 8.79 11.91
C THR A 38 -9.93 7.88 12.36
N GLN A 39 -11.15 8.09 11.87
CA GLN A 39 -12.31 7.25 12.16
C GLN A 39 -12.11 5.81 11.68
N VAL A 40 -11.66 5.62 10.44
CA VAL A 40 -11.37 4.28 9.89
C VAL A 40 -10.27 3.58 10.69
N LEU A 41 -9.17 4.25 10.99
CA LEU A 41 -8.05 3.64 11.73
C LEU A 41 -8.43 3.26 13.16
N ASN A 42 -9.13 4.14 13.88
CA ASN A 42 -9.61 3.83 15.22
C ASN A 42 -10.56 2.64 15.21
N ARG A 43 -11.38 2.55 14.17
CA ARG A 43 -12.33 1.45 14.01
C ARG A 43 -11.63 0.12 13.74
N LEU A 44 -10.65 0.11 12.83
CA LEU A 44 -9.85 -1.08 12.56
C LEU A 44 -9.09 -1.54 13.81
N ARG A 45 -8.51 -0.61 14.58
CA ARG A 45 -7.79 -0.91 15.83
C ARG A 45 -8.71 -1.45 16.94
N ASP A 46 -9.94 -0.96 17.02
CA ASP A 46 -10.94 -1.50 17.96
C ASP A 46 -11.38 -2.91 17.58
N SER A 47 -11.48 -3.22 16.28
CA SER A 47 -11.91 -4.54 15.82
C SER A 47 -10.78 -5.55 15.65
N HIS A 48 -9.52 -5.12 15.60
CA HIS A 48 -8.31 -5.95 15.47
C HIS A 48 -7.39 -5.68 16.68
N SER A 49 -7.89 -6.01 17.87
CA SER A 49 -7.34 -5.52 19.14
C SER A 49 -6.00 -6.17 19.53
N ASN A 50 -5.67 -7.33 18.97
CA ASN A 50 -4.42 -8.04 19.27
C ASN A 50 -3.34 -7.79 18.21
N GLY A 51 -3.72 -7.29 17.03
CA GLY A 51 -2.79 -6.78 16.03
C GLY A 51 -2.83 -5.25 15.94
N GLY A 52 -3.57 -4.74 14.97
CA GLY A 52 -3.86 -3.32 14.83
C GLY A 52 -3.98 -2.84 13.39
N ALA A 53 -3.94 -1.53 13.21
CA ALA A 53 -3.95 -0.89 11.89
C ALA A 53 -3.06 0.35 11.84
N PHE A 54 -2.26 0.44 10.77
CA PHE A 54 -1.32 1.52 10.53
C PHE A 54 -1.51 2.08 9.12
N LEU A 55 -1.41 3.41 9.00
CA LEU A 55 -1.43 4.12 7.72
C LEU A 55 -0.22 5.03 7.65
N ASN A 56 0.44 5.02 6.51
CA ASN A 56 1.48 5.98 6.16
C ASN A 56 1.29 6.51 4.75
N ALA A 57 1.86 7.67 4.49
CA ALA A 57 1.81 8.35 3.20
C ALA A 57 3.17 8.96 2.91
N VAL A 58 3.74 8.61 1.76
CA VAL A 58 5.07 9.05 1.36
C VAL A 58 5.02 9.66 -0.04
N LEU A 59 5.47 10.89 -0.15
CA LEU A 59 5.68 11.57 -1.42
C LEU A 59 6.91 10.98 -2.09
N VAL A 60 6.74 10.47 -3.31
CA VAL A 60 7.83 9.96 -4.14
C VAL A 60 8.33 11.09 -5.05
N GLY A 61 9.59 11.47 -4.86
CA GLY A 61 10.27 12.47 -5.67
C GLY A 61 10.30 12.10 -7.16
N HIS A 62 10.58 13.08 -8.00
CA HIS A 62 10.68 12.84 -9.44
C HIS A 62 11.87 11.91 -9.76
N SER A 63 11.60 10.88 -10.55
CA SER A 63 12.61 9.98 -11.09
C SER A 63 12.06 9.42 -12.38
N GLU A 64 12.77 9.64 -13.49
CA GLU A 64 12.30 9.18 -14.80
C GLU A 64 12.16 7.65 -14.88
N VAL A 65 13.02 6.92 -14.15
CA VAL A 65 12.96 5.45 -14.06
C VAL A 65 11.72 5.05 -13.28
N PHE A 66 11.48 5.64 -12.11
CA PHE A 66 10.27 5.37 -11.32
C PHE A 66 9.01 5.68 -12.11
N ASP A 67 8.98 6.85 -12.76
CA ASP A 67 7.87 7.35 -13.54
C ASP A 67 7.49 6.40 -14.68
N TRP A 68 8.50 5.79 -15.32
CA TRP A 68 8.25 4.79 -16.36
C TRP A 68 7.45 3.59 -15.85
N PHE A 69 7.78 3.06 -14.67
CA PHE A 69 7.07 1.94 -14.06
C PHE A 69 5.72 2.36 -13.48
N ALA A 70 5.68 3.45 -12.73
CA ALA A 70 4.50 3.93 -12.03
C ALA A 70 3.37 4.33 -12.99
N SER A 71 3.69 5.02 -14.09
CA SER A 71 2.68 5.42 -15.10
C SER A 71 2.01 4.22 -15.78
N ARG A 72 2.64 3.04 -15.72
CA ARG A 72 2.19 1.81 -16.37
C ARG A 72 1.65 0.78 -15.37
N ASN A 73 1.48 1.14 -14.10
CA ASN A 73 1.10 0.25 -13.00
C ASN A 73 2.09 -0.92 -12.77
N ARG A 74 3.37 -0.75 -13.13
CA ARG A 74 4.40 -1.82 -13.13
C ARG A 74 5.31 -1.83 -11.90
N LEU A 75 4.85 -1.33 -10.75
CA LEU A 75 5.69 -1.27 -9.53
C LEU A 75 6.01 -2.65 -8.91
N LEU A 76 5.37 -3.74 -9.34
CA LEU A 76 5.77 -5.09 -8.93
C LEU A 76 6.98 -5.62 -9.68
N GLU A 77 7.31 -5.04 -10.84
CA GLU A 77 8.45 -5.52 -11.60
C GLU A 77 9.77 -5.16 -10.95
N PHE A 78 10.74 -6.06 -11.14
CA PHE A 78 12.06 -5.95 -10.53
C PHE A 78 12.02 -5.72 -9.01
N GLU A 79 10.90 -6.09 -8.37
CA GLU A 79 10.67 -5.94 -6.94
C GLU A 79 10.74 -4.47 -6.50
N ILE A 80 10.35 -3.54 -7.37
CA ILE A 80 10.40 -2.09 -7.08
C ILE A 80 9.60 -1.79 -5.81
N LEU A 81 8.35 -2.24 -5.71
CA LEU A 81 7.50 -1.98 -4.55
C LEU A 81 8.08 -2.58 -3.26
N PRO A 82 8.40 -3.89 -3.17
CA PRO A 82 9.06 -4.46 -1.99
C PRO A 82 10.36 -3.76 -1.57
N ARG A 83 11.16 -3.29 -2.54
CA ARG A 83 12.42 -2.56 -2.27
C ARG A 83 12.15 -1.17 -1.73
N LEU A 84 11.18 -0.45 -2.30
CA LEU A 84 10.79 0.87 -1.81
C LEU A 84 10.26 0.80 -0.38
N LEU A 85 9.39 -0.17 -0.05
CA LEU A 85 8.83 -0.32 1.29
C LEU A 85 9.89 -0.54 2.40
N ARG A 86 11.09 -1.01 2.04
CA ARG A 86 12.21 -1.25 2.98
C ARG A 86 13.15 -0.06 3.16
N ARG A 87 12.90 1.04 2.44
CA ARG A 87 13.65 2.28 2.61
C ARG A 87 13.49 2.81 4.04
N ASN A 88 14.58 3.35 4.60
CA ASN A 88 14.61 3.86 5.98
C ASN A 88 13.48 4.85 6.23
N GLU A 89 13.17 5.70 5.26
CA GLU A 89 12.10 6.70 5.34
C GLU A 89 10.72 6.07 5.64
N ILE A 90 10.43 4.91 5.05
CA ILE A 90 9.18 4.16 5.28
C ILE A 90 9.27 3.32 6.55
N ARG A 91 10.40 2.61 6.76
CA ARG A 91 10.59 1.78 7.96
C ARG A 91 10.53 2.60 9.24
N ASP A 92 11.22 3.73 9.28
CA ASP A 92 11.35 4.53 10.48
C ASP A 92 10.05 5.30 10.80
N SER A 93 9.13 5.43 9.82
CA SER A 93 7.79 5.99 10.01
C SER A 93 6.70 4.97 10.31
N LEU A 94 7.02 3.67 10.23
CA LEU A 94 6.17 2.55 10.60
C LEU A 94 6.94 1.54 11.49
N PRO A 95 7.51 1.98 12.63
CA PRO A 95 8.39 1.14 13.44
C PRO A 95 7.67 -0.11 13.99
N GLU A 96 6.36 -0.04 14.21
CA GLU A 96 5.55 -1.16 14.70
C GLU A 96 5.53 -2.34 13.72
N LEU A 97 5.61 -2.07 12.42
CA LEU A 97 5.65 -3.11 11.38
C LEU A 97 6.97 -3.88 11.37
N ARG A 98 8.02 -3.43 12.07
CA ARG A 98 9.33 -4.11 12.13
C ARG A 98 9.90 -4.46 10.74
N ILE A 99 9.74 -3.55 9.77
CA ILE A 99 10.21 -3.77 8.39
C ILE A 99 11.71 -4.02 8.40
N GLN A 100 12.14 -5.15 7.85
CA GLN A 100 13.55 -5.54 7.79
C GLN A 100 14.31 -4.70 6.75
N ALA A 101 15.57 -4.38 7.05
CA ALA A 101 16.42 -3.56 6.19
C ALA A 101 16.91 -4.33 4.96
N ASP A 102 17.20 -5.62 5.18
CA ASP A 102 17.62 -6.56 4.17
C ASP A 102 16.42 -7.07 3.38
N TYR A 103 16.58 -7.05 2.06
CA TYR A 103 15.67 -7.74 1.17
C TYR A 103 16.44 -8.86 0.49
N VAL A 104 16.24 -10.07 0.99
CA VAL A 104 16.63 -11.28 0.26
C VAL A 104 15.43 -11.66 -0.59
N SER A 105 15.62 -11.65 -1.90
CA SER A 105 14.61 -12.21 -2.79
C SER A 105 14.62 -13.71 -2.60
N ASP A 106 13.57 -14.27 -2.00
CA ASP A 106 13.40 -15.72 -1.84
C ASP A 106 13.04 -16.41 -3.17
N HIS A 107 12.93 -15.65 -4.26
CA HIS A 107 12.55 -16.17 -5.55
C HIS A 107 13.55 -15.74 -6.62
N GLU A 108 14.19 -16.72 -7.25
CA GLU A 108 14.78 -16.58 -8.59
C GLU A 108 13.66 -16.35 -9.61
N THR A 109 12.85 -15.30 -9.45
CA THR A 109 11.93 -14.86 -10.51
C THR A 109 12.75 -14.14 -11.56
N ASP A 110 13.23 -14.92 -12.53
CA ASP A 110 13.77 -14.45 -13.81
C ASP A 110 12.71 -13.77 -14.71
N GLY A 111 11.47 -13.65 -14.23
CA GLY A 111 10.34 -13.16 -15.01
C GLY A 111 9.96 -11.72 -14.67
N CYS A 112 9.66 -10.94 -15.70
CA CYS A 112 8.77 -9.78 -15.63
C CYS A 112 7.35 -10.20 -15.15
N SER A 113 7.22 -10.69 -13.92
CA SER A 113 5.92 -10.99 -13.34
C SER A 113 5.24 -9.68 -13.00
N PHE A 114 4.28 -9.31 -13.85
CA PHE A 114 3.41 -8.17 -13.62
C PHE A 114 2.43 -8.43 -12.46
N ALA A 115 2.21 -9.70 -12.12
CA ALA A 115 1.10 -10.13 -11.28
C ALA A 115 1.44 -10.21 -9.80
N SER A 116 2.69 -10.53 -9.44
CA SER A 116 3.09 -10.65 -8.04
C SER A 116 4.58 -10.41 -7.79
N SER A 117 4.91 -9.78 -6.66
CA SER A 117 6.28 -9.60 -6.17
C SER A 117 6.29 -9.38 -4.65
N GLY A 118 7.13 -10.14 -3.93
CA GLY A 118 7.30 -10.01 -2.47
C GLY A 118 6.00 -10.13 -1.67
N GLY A 119 5.10 -11.04 -2.07
CA GLY A 119 3.77 -11.23 -1.46
C GLY A 119 2.70 -10.21 -1.90
N PHE A 120 3.05 -9.19 -2.69
CA PHE A 120 2.10 -8.22 -3.23
C PHE A 120 1.60 -8.64 -4.61
N LYS A 121 0.36 -8.31 -4.92
CA LYS A 121 -0.29 -8.50 -6.22
C LYS A 121 -0.89 -7.21 -6.72
N PHE A 122 -0.96 -7.04 -8.04
CA PHE A 122 -1.67 -5.90 -8.63
C PHE A 122 -3.16 -6.13 -8.41
N ASP A 123 -3.83 -5.13 -7.85
CA ASP A 123 -5.24 -5.21 -7.46
C ASP A 123 -6.03 -4.07 -8.11
N ASN A 124 -7.35 -4.19 -8.08
CA ASN A 124 -8.25 -3.26 -8.74
C ASN A 124 -8.64 -2.12 -7.78
N PRO A 125 -8.24 -0.86 -8.03
CA PRO A 125 -8.58 0.27 -7.17
C PRO A 125 -10.09 0.47 -6.96
N PHE A 126 -10.91 0.07 -7.94
CA PHE A 126 -12.38 0.13 -7.86
C PHE A 126 -12.97 -0.80 -6.79
N LEU A 127 -12.18 -1.72 -6.23
CA LEU A 127 -12.59 -2.64 -5.17
C LEU A 127 -12.09 -2.23 -3.78
N LEU A 128 -11.20 -1.24 -3.68
CA LEU A 128 -10.54 -0.87 -2.43
C LEU A 128 -11.53 -0.51 -1.31
N ASP A 129 -12.53 0.30 -1.64
CA ASP A 129 -13.55 0.72 -0.67
C ASP A 129 -14.43 -0.47 -0.22
N GLY A 130 -14.64 -1.47 -1.09
CA GLY A 130 -15.31 -2.73 -0.77
C GLY A 130 -14.48 -3.61 0.16
N GLN A 131 -13.19 -3.77 -0.13
CA GLN A 131 -12.25 -4.53 0.69
C GLN A 131 -12.11 -3.91 2.10
N LEU A 132 -11.93 -2.59 2.15
CA LEU A 132 -11.87 -1.86 3.42
C LEU A 132 -13.20 -1.96 4.19
N ALA A 133 -14.34 -1.80 3.52
CA ALA A 133 -15.65 -1.97 4.15
C ALA A 133 -15.84 -3.39 4.70
N GLN A 134 -15.37 -4.41 4.00
CA GLN A 134 -15.42 -5.79 4.47
C GLN A 134 -14.59 -5.96 5.75
N SER A 135 -13.37 -5.44 5.79
CA SER A 135 -12.51 -5.48 7.01
C SER A 135 -13.16 -4.74 8.18
N LEU A 136 -13.72 -3.54 7.94
CA LEU A 136 -14.43 -2.74 8.96
C LEU A 136 -15.69 -3.43 9.50
N PHE A 137 -16.39 -4.20 8.65
CA PHE A 137 -17.62 -4.90 9.01
C PHE A 137 -17.36 -6.24 9.71
N ALA A 138 -16.45 -7.06 9.15
CA ALA A 138 -16.12 -8.38 9.66
C ALA A 138 -15.34 -8.30 10.97
N GLY A 139 -14.42 -7.32 11.09
CA GLY A 139 -13.49 -7.22 12.21
C GLY A 139 -12.35 -8.23 12.13
N GLY A 140 -11.59 -8.31 13.21
CA GLY A 140 -10.49 -9.25 13.40
C GLY A 140 -10.96 -10.62 13.87
N ALA A 141 -10.12 -11.30 14.64
CA ALA A 141 -10.36 -12.64 15.14
C ALA A 141 -11.49 -12.71 16.17
N TYR A 142 -11.63 -11.63 16.94
CA TYR A 142 -12.64 -11.51 17.98
C TYR A 142 -13.77 -10.56 17.57
N PRO A 143 -15.00 -10.75 18.09
CA PRO A 143 -16.06 -9.80 17.89
C PRO A 143 -15.66 -8.40 18.38
N PRO A 144 -15.85 -7.34 17.58
CA PRO A 144 -15.49 -6.00 18.01
C PRO A 144 -16.37 -5.56 19.20
N SER A 145 -15.82 -4.69 20.04
CA SER A 145 -16.53 -4.11 21.20
C SER A 145 -17.86 -3.46 20.79
N THR A 146 -17.87 -2.84 19.61
CA THR A 146 -19.03 -2.23 18.98
C THR A 146 -19.17 -2.82 17.59
N LYS A 147 -20.32 -3.35 17.17
CA LYS A 147 -20.57 -3.74 15.78
C LYS A 147 -21.10 -2.55 14.96
N ILE A 148 -20.78 -2.51 13.67
CA ILE A 148 -21.35 -1.55 12.72
C ILE A 148 -22.13 -2.29 11.64
N GLU A 149 -23.14 -1.61 11.10
CA GLU A 149 -23.86 -2.11 9.93
C GLU A 149 -22.98 -2.03 8.68
N GLY A 150 -23.19 -2.95 7.73
CA GLY A 150 -22.47 -2.95 6.46
C GLY A 150 -22.62 -1.64 5.67
N LYS A 151 -23.78 -0.96 5.77
CA LYS A 151 -23.99 0.37 5.18
C LYS A 151 -23.04 1.42 5.78
N THR A 152 -22.84 1.39 7.09
CA THR A 152 -21.91 2.29 7.78
C THR A 152 -20.47 1.97 7.41
N ALA A 153 -20.11 0.69 7.34
CA ALA A 153 -18.77 0.27 6.91
C ALA A 153 -18.46 0.76 5.48
N LYS A 154 -19.40 0.60 4.54
CA LYS A 154 -19.22 1.07 3.16
C LYS A 154 -19.07 2.59 3.08
N ARG A 155 -19.90 3.34 3.81
CA ARG A 155 -19.79 4.81 3.87
C ARG A 155 -18.41 5.26 4.36
N LEU A 156 -17.94 4.70 5.48
CA LEU A 156 -16.62 5.04 6.05
C LEU A 156 -15.48 4.74 5.06
N ALA A 157 -15.54 3.60 4.36
CA ALA A 157 -14.55 3.24 3.37
C ALA A 157 -14.55 4.20 2.15
N MET A 158 -15.72 4.63 1.69
CA MET A 158 -15.83 5.62 0.61
C MET A 158 -15.29 6.99 1.03
N GLU A 159 -15.61 7.45 2.24
CA GLU A 159 -15.08 8.71 2.80
C GLU A 159 -13.55 8.66 2.98
N PHE A 160 -13.01 7.50 3.32
CA PHE A 160 -11.56 7.29 3.35
C PHE A 160 -10.92 7.40 1.96
N CYS A 161 -11.49 6.75 0.95
CA CYS A 161 -11.02 6.83 -0.44
C CYS A 161 -11.11 8.26 -1.00
N GLU A 162 -12.19 8.98 -0.68
CA GLU A 162 -12.34 10.40 -1.02
C GLU A 162 -11.17 11.23 -0.49
N VAL A 163 -10.80 11.06 0.78
CA VAL A 163 -9.70 11.83 1.37
C VAL A 163 -8.34 11.45 0.77
N ILE A 164 -8.10 10.16 0.50
CA ILE A 164 -6.78 9.67 0.08
C ILE A 164 -6.47 10.03 -1.38
N PHE A 165 -7.46 9.93 -2.27
CA PHE A 165 -7.23 10.12 -3.70
C PHE A 165 -8.41 10.77 -4.45
N ASP A 166 -9.37 11.39 -3.75
CA ASP A 166 -10.49 12.13 -4.34
C ASP A 166 -11.34 11.25 -5.26
N GLN A 167 -11.43 9.95 -4.96
CA GLN A 167 -12.12 8.94 -5.78
C GLN A 167 -11.68 8.91 -7.26
N ARG A 168 -10.47 9.40 -7.57
CA ARG A 168 -9.88 9.35 -8.91
C ARG A 168 -9.33 7.95 -9.22
N TYR A 169 -10.23 6.98 -9.36
CA TYR A 169 -9.89 5.56 -9.50
C TYR A 169 -9.01 5.25 -10.74
N GLU A 170 -9.10 6.04 -11.81
CA GLU A 170 -8.20 5.92 -12.97
C GLU A 170 -6.75 6.38 -12.71
N ASP A 171 -6.56 7.29 -11.75
CA ASP A 171 -5.28 7.96 -11.48
C ASP A 171 -4.43 7.21 -10.44
N VAL A 172 -4.93 6.08 -9.93
CA VAL A 172 -4.27 5.33 -8.86
C VAL A 172 -3.89 3.93 -9.33
N SER A 173 -2.84 3.38 -8.72
CA SER A 173 -2.47 1.96 -8.82
C SER A 173 -2.64 1.33 -7.45
N LEU A 174 -3.27 0.16 -7.36
CA LEU A 174 -3.42 -0.58 -6.11
C LEU A 174 -2.60 -1.86 -6.13
N TYR A 175 -1.94 -2.14 -5.02
CA TYR A 175 -1.24 -3.38 -4.77
C TYR A 175 -1.67 -3.92 -3.42
N SER A 176 -2.06 -5.18 -3.36
CA SER A 176 -2.55 -5.81 -2.14
C SER A 176 -1.70 -7.02 -1.77
N SER A 177 -1.50 -7.23 -0.47
CA SER A 177 -0.93 -8.46 0.08
C SER A 177 -1.80 -8.97 1.22
N TYR A 178 -1.94 -10.29 1.29
CA TYR A 178 -2.55 -11.01 2.41
C TYR A 178 -1.52 -11.97 3.05
N GLU A 179 -0.24 -11.73 2.79
CA GLU A 179 0.88 -12.53 3.26
C GLU A 179 1.67 -11.73 4.31
N ALA A 180 2.27 -12.42 5.27
CA ALA A 180 3.15 -11.82 6.25
C ALA A 180 4.51 -11.44 5.62
N TRP A 181 4.61 -10.19 5.15
CA TRP A 181 5.84 -9.65 4.54
C TRP A 181 6.76 -8.93 5.54
N THR A 182 6.33 -8.84 6.80
CA THR A 182 7.14 -8.37 7.94
C THR A 182 6.87 -9.24 9.17
N PRO A 183 7.76 -9.25 10.18
CA PRO A 183 7.53 -9.96 11.44
C PRO A 183 6.37 -9.43 12.31
N TRP A 184 5.70 -8.34 11.91
CA TRP A 184 4.52 -7.85 12.62
C TRP A 184 3.22 -8.57 12.21
N PHE A 185 3.18 -9.14 11.01
CA PHE A 185 2.05 -9.94 10.56
C PHE A 185 2.17 -11.39 11.07
N ALA A 186 1.03 -12.01 11.41
CA ALA A 186 1.00 -13.38 11.94
C ALA A 186 0.98 -14.48 10.88
N GLY A 187 0.80 -14.14 9.61
CA GLY A 187 0.63 -15.09 8.51
C GLY A 187 -0.76 -15.72 8.50
N ILE A 188 -1.79 -14.97 8.89
CA ILE A 188 -3.16 -15.48 9.10
C ILE A 188 -4.22 -14.68 8.33
N ALA A 189 -5.48 -15.13 8.42
CA ALA A 189 -6.57 -14.65 7.55
C ALA A 189 -6.91 -13.15 7.70
N TRP A 190 -6.45 -12.50 8.77
CA TRP A 190 -6.67 -11.08 9.04
C TRP A 190 -5.51 -10.19 8.56
N ASP A 191 -4.44 -10.77 8.03
CA ASP A 191 -3.35 -10.01 7.43
C ASP A 191 -3.82 -9.37 6.14
N TRP A 192 -3.70 -8.05 6.07
CA TRP A 192 -3.97 -7.31 4.86
C TRP A 192 -3.09 -6.07 4.79
N THR A 193 -2.40 -5.90 3.65
CA THR A 193 -1.71 -4.67 3.29
C THR A 193 -2.27 -4.16 1.98
N ALA A 194 -2.68 -2.90 1.93
CA ALA A 194 -3.01 -2.18 0.70
C ALA A 194 -1.98 -1.07 0.49
N VAL A 195 -1.31 -1.09 -0.66
CA VAL A 195 -0.42 -0.04 -1.11
C VAL A 195 -1.00 0.62 -2.34
N LEU A 196 -1.30 1.91 -2.23
CA LEU A 196 -1.87 2.71 -3.30
C LEU A 196 -0.87 3.77 -3.75
N PHE A 197 -0.60 3.85 -5.05
CA PHE A 197 0.18 4.95 -5.63
C PHE A 197 -0.76 5.90 -6.39
N ASP A 198 -0.86 7.15 -5.94
CA ASP A 198 -1.58 8.21 -6.64
C ASP A 198 -0.64 8.92 -7.63
N LYS A 199 -0.90 8.75 -8.92
CA LYS A 199 -0.07 9.27 -10.02
C LYS A 199 -0.07 10.80 -10.09
N ARG A 200 -1.14 11.45 -9.62
CA ARG A 200 -1.29 12.91 -9.67
C ARG A 200 -0.51 13.59 -8.57
N THR A 201 -0.61 13.06 -7.36
CA THR A 201 0.07 13.62 -6.18
C THR A 201 1.44 13.01 -5.95
N ARG A 202 1.77 11.90 -6.64
CA ARG A 202 2.96 11.07 -6.45
C ARG A 202 3.06 10.50 -5.03
N THR A 203 1.92 10.24 -4.39
CA THR A 203 1.86 9.76 -3.02
C THR A 203 1.72 8.24 -3.01
N LEU A 204 2.60 7.57 -2.28
CA LEU A 204 2.50 6.16 -1.93
C LEU A 204 1.84 6.04 -0.56
N TRP A 205 0.61 5.54 -0.54
CA TRP A 205 -0.18 5.25 0.65
C TRP A 205 0.00 3.78 1.03
N ILE A 206 0.21 3.51 2.32
CA ILE A 206 0.46 2.17 2.85
C ILE A 206 -0.49 1.96 4.02
N LEU A 207 -1.50 1.11 3.85
CA LEU A 207 -2.40 0.66 4.92
C LEU A 207 -2.04 -0.79 5.27
N ALA A 208 -1.69 -1.04 6.53
CA ALA A 208 -1.40 -2.37 7.07
C ALA A 208 -2.38 -2.70 8.19
N VAL A 209 -2.99 -3.88 8.15
CA VAL A 209 -3.96 -4.38 9.11
C VAL A 209 -3.64 -5.83 9.44
N THR A 210 -3.64 -6.19 10.71
CA THR A 210 -3.55 -7.58 11.18
C THR A 210 -4.32 -7.73 12.48
N ASP A 211 -4.67 -8.95 12.84
CA ASP A 211 -5.12 -9.34 14.16
C ASP A 211 -4.54 -10.72 14.50
N GLU A 212 -4.49 -11.07 15.78
CA GLU A 212 -4.01 -12.37 16.26
C GLU A 212 -4.97 -12.96 17.30
N ASP A 213 -5.03 -14.30 17.38
CA ASP A 213 -5.80 -15.02 18.40
C ASP A 213 -5.15 -14.92 19.80
#